data_AF-A0A920N320-F1
#
_entry.id   AF-A0A920N320-F1
#
_cell.length_a   1.000
_cell.length_b   1.000
_cell.length_c   1.000
_cell.angle_alpha   90.00
_cell.angle_beta   90.00
_cell.angle_gamma   90.00
#
_symmetry.space_group_name_H-M   'P 1'
#
loop_
_entity.id
_entity.type
_entity.pdbx_description
1 polymer ?
#
loop_
_entity_poly.entity_id
_entity_poly.type
_entity_poly.pdbx_seq_one_letter_code
_entity_poly.pdbx_strand_id
1 'polypeptide(L)' 'MAANWLEKLVTDGSISQSQLTDAEQMASELGIKTEEALVKLDYVTSSELGALQAAEFGFDSSISRVPKSSRG' A
#
# COMPACT_ATOMS: atom_id res chain seq x y z
N MET A 1 9.76 4.53 1.44
CA MET A 1 10.00 3.29 2.19
C MET A 1 8.68 2.56 2.33
N ALA A 2 8.24 1.88 1.26
CA ALA A 2 7.00 1.09 1.22
C ALA A 2 7.21 -0.38 1.66
N ALA A 3 8.42 -0.73 2.10
CA ALA A 3 8.82 -2.11 2.36
C ALA A 3 8.21 -2.71 3.63
N ASN A 4 7.79 -1.88 4.59
CA ASN A 4 7.54 -2.34 5.97
C ASN A 4 6.25 -3.16 6.13
N TRP A 5 5.22 -2.90 5.32
CA TRP A 5 3.96 -3.66 5.40
C TRP A 5 3.94 -4.86 4.44
N LEU A 6 4.73 -4.84 3.36
CA LEU A 6 4.92 -6.00 2.49
C LEU A 6 5.61 -7.15 3.25
N GLU A 7 6.63 -6.83 4.05
CA GLU A 7 7.25 -7.81 4.94
C GLU A 7 6.28 -8.29 6.03
N LYS A 8 5.35 -7.45 6.49
CA LYS A 8 4.28 -7.89 7.40
C LYS A 8 3.36 -8.92 6.75
N LEU A 9 3.00 -8.78 5.48
CA LEU A 9 2.17 -9.78 4.79
C LEU A 9 2.87 -11.15 4.74
N VAL A 10 4.20 -11.15 4.58
CA VAL A 10 4.98 -12.39 4.65
C VAL A 10 4.99 -12.94 6.07
N THR A 11 5.20 -12.06 7.06
CA THR A 11 5.30 -12.44 8.47
C THR A 11 3.98 -12.97 9.05
N ASP A 12 2.85 -12.34 8.68
CA ASP A 12 1.51 -12.76 9.07
C ASP A 12 1.04 -14.02 8.29
N GLY A 13 1.80 -14.43 7.27
CA GLY A 13 1.49 -15.59 6.45
C GLY A 13 0.39 -15.36 5.41
N SER A 14 0.03 -14.10 5.15
CA SER A 14 -0.90 -13.73 4.08
C SER A 14 -0.34 -14.04 2.69
N ILE A 15 0.96 -13.83 2.51
CA ILE A 15 1.70 -14.23 1.31
C ILE A 15 3.00 -14.93 1.70
N SER A 16 3.56 -15.71 0.80
CA SER A 16 4.90 -16.30 0.95
C SER A 16 5.99 -15.37 0.41
N GLN A 17 7.23 -15.59 0.83
CA GLN A 17 8.37 -14.81 0.36
C GLN A 17 8.53 -14.89 -1.18
N SER A 18 8.27 -16.05 -1.78
CA SER A 18 8.30 -16.21 -3.24
C SER A 18 7.22 -15.40 -3.94
N GLN A 19 6.01 -15.34 -3.37
CA GLN A 19 4.94 -14.50 -3.92
C GLN A 19 5.28 -13.01 -3.86
N LEU A 20 5.97 -12.57 -2.80
CA LEU A 20 6.47 -11.21 -2.72
C LEU A 20 7.51 -10.93 -3.82
N THR A 21 8.47 -11.83 -4.01
CA THR A 21 9.49 -11.70 -5.07
C THR A 21 8.89 -11.67 -6.47
N ASP A 22 7.91 -12.53 -6.77
CA ASP A 22 7.21 -12.54 -8.06
C ASP A 22 6.49 -11.20 -8.31
N ALA A 23 5.86 -10.64 -7.27
CA ALA A 23 5.21 -9.35 -7.35
C ALA A 23 6.19 -8.18 -7.53
N GLU A 24 7.34 -8.21 -6.84
CA GLU A 24 8.41 -7.21 -7.03
C GLU A 24 8.96 -7.24 -8.45
N GLN A 25 9.12 -8.43 -9.01
CA GLN A 25 9.61 -8.62 -10.37
C GLN A 25 8.60 -8.08 -11.39
N MET A 26 7.32 -8.45 -11.25
CA MET A 26 6.25 -7.90 -12.08
C MET A 26 6.13 -6.38 -11.94
N ALA A 27 6.25 -5.85 -10.72
CA ALA A 27 6.21 -4.42 -10.47
C ALA A 27 7.32 -3.69 -11.20
N SER A 28 8.54 -4.23 -11.14
CA SER A 28 9.70 -3.70 -11.88
C SER A 28 9.51 -3.78 -13.40
N GLU A 29 8.94 -4.87 -13.91
CA GLU A 29 8.73 -5.07 -15.35
C GLU A 29 7.65 -4.15 -15.92
N LEU A 30 6.57 -3.94 -15.16
CA LEU A 30 5.44 -3.11 -15.59
C LEU A 30 5.59 -1.63 -15.19
N GLY A 31 6.60 -1.30 -14.37
CA GLY A 31 6.76 0.04 -13.81
C GLY A 31 5.63 0.43 -12.84
N ILE A 32 4.99 -0.56 -12.22
CA ILE A 32 3.95 -0.35 -11.21
C ILE A 32 4.53 -0.59 -9.82
N LYS A 33 3.72 -0.43 -8.79
CA LYS A 33 4.13 -0.75 -7.41
C LYS A 33 3.92 -2.23 -7.10
N THR A 34 4.72 -2.79 -6.19
CA THR A 34 4.60 -4.17 -5.70
C THR A 34 3.19 -4.47 -5.19
N GLU A 35 2.54 -3.51 -4.54
CA GLU A 35 1.15 -3.61 -4.08
C GLU A 35 0.16 -3.89 -5.21
N GLU A 36 0.29 -3.19 -6.34
CA GLU A 36 -0.58 -3.41 -7.50
C GLU A 36 -0.27 -4.73 -8.19
N ALA A 37 1.00 -5.13 -8.21
CA ALA A 37 1.41 -6.43 -8.72
C ALA A 37 0.83 -7.58 -7.87
N LEU A 38 0.81 -7.45 -6.54
CA LEU A 38 0.20 -8.45 -5.66
C LEU A 38 -1.31 -8.63 -5.93
N VAL A 39 -2.06 -7.57 -6.25
CA VAL A 39 -3.47 -7.69 -6.67
C VAL A 39 -3.59 -8.35 -8.04
N LYS A 40 -2.73 -7.97 -8.99
CA LYS A 40 -2.74 -8.56 -10.33
C LYS A 40 -2.42 -10.05 -10.33
N LEU A 41 -1.57 -10.48 -9.41
CA LEU A 41 -1.22 -11.87 -9.17
C LEU A 41 -2.26 -12.61 -8.31
N ASP A 42 -3.30 -11.91 -7.86
CA ASP A 42 -4.38 -12.43 -7.00
C ASP A 42 -3.86 -12.99 -5.66
N TYR A 43 -2.72 -12.47 -5.18
CA TYR A 43 -2.14 -12.86 -3.88
C TYR A 43 -2.76 -12.10 -2.71
N VAL A 44 -3.23 -10.88 -2.96
CA VAL A 44 -3.97 -10.06 -1.99
C VAL A 44 -5.12 -9.37 -2.70
N THR A 45 -6.19 -9.10 -1.97
CA THR A 45 -7.32 -8.35 -2.53
C THR A 45 -7.09 -6.84 -2.47
N SER A 46 -7.73 -6.11 -3.38
CA SER A 46 -7.75 -4.64 -3.36
C SER A 46 -8.35 -4.07 -2.06
N SER A 47 -9.23 -4.81 -1.39
CA SER A 47 -9.80 -4.41 -0.08
C SER A 47 -8.77 -4.51 1.05
N GLU A 48 -7.97 -5.59 1.10
CA GLU A 48 -6.90 -5.75 2.09
C GLU A 48 -5.83 -4.67 1.90
N LEU A 49 -5.46 -4.38 0.66
CA LEU A 49 -4.53 -3.30 0.35
C LEU A 49 -5.05 -1.92 0.73
N GLY A 50 -6.32 -1.64 0.47
CA GLY A 50 -6.95 -0.40 0.89
C GLY A 50 -6.89 -0.20 2.41
N ALA A 51 -7.08 -1.27 3.19
CA ALA A 51 -6.97 -1.23 4.65
C ALA A 51 -5.53 -1.02 5.13
N LEU A 52 -4.55 -1.68 4.50
CA LEU A 52 -3.12 -1.54 4.83
C LEU A 52 -2.60 -0.15 4.46
N GLN A 53 -2.96 0.36 3.29
CA GLN A 53 -2.66 1.74 2.89
C GLN A 53 -3.35 2.74 3.80
N ALA A 54 -4.61 2.54 4.18
CA ALA A 54 -5.29 3.43 5.13
C ALA A 54 -4.66 3.39 6.52
N ALA A 55 -4.13 2.26 6.96
CA ALA A 55 -3.39 2.17 8.22
C ALA A 55 -2.05 2.93 8.16
N GLU A 56 -1.42 2.98 6.99
CA GLU A 56 -0.13 3.66 6.77
C GLU A 56 -0.30 5.16 6.42
N PHE A 57 -1.38 5.52 5.73
CA PHE A 57 -1.73 6.89 5.29
C PHE A 57 -2.71 7.60 6.22
N GLY A 58 -3.31 6.88 7.18
CA GLY A 58 -4.29 7.39 8.14
C GLY A 58 -3.74 8.40 9.15
N PHE A 59 -2.43 8.70 9.12
CA PHE A 59 -1.80 9.71 9.99
C PHE A 59 -1.42 11.02 9.29
N ASP A 60 -1.67 11.20 8.00
CA ASP A 60 -1.52 12.52 7.36
C ASP A 60 -2.81 12.97 6.67
N SER A 61 -3.85 13.13 7.49
CA SER A 61 -4.93 14.07 7.20
C SER A 61 -4.64 15.41 7.90
N SER A 62 -3.49 16.01 7.57
CA SER A 62 -3.45 17.46 7.47
C SER A 62 -4.29 17.80 6.23
N ILE A 63 -5.64 17.79 6.30
CA ILE A 63 -6.40 19.01 6.65
C ILE A 63 -5.46 20.21 6.67
N SER A 64 -5.00 20.56 5.46
CA SER A 64 -4.59 21.90 5.14
C SER A 64 -5.79 22.78 5.50
N ARG A 65 -5.67 23.38 6.67
CA ARG A 65 -6.61 24.33 7.26
C ARG A 65 -7.01 25.30 6.16
N VAL A 66 -8.26 25.22 5.72
CA VAL A 66 -8.88 26.33 5.02
C VAL A 66 -8.81 27.52 5.98
N PRO A 67 -8.08 28.62 5.71
CA PRO A 67 -8.34 29.83 6.44
C PRO A 67 -9.71 30.30 5.96
N LYS A 68 -10.76 30.03 6.75
CA LYS A 68 -11.97 30.85 6.68
C LYS A 68 -11.51 32.25 7.08
N SER A 69 -11.16 33.05 6.07
CA SER A 69 -11.01 34.49 6.19
C SER A 69 -12.27 34.99 6.89
N SER A 70 -12.06 35.40 8.13
CA SER A 70 -13.08 36.01 8.95
C SER A 70 -13.50 37.32 8.32
N ARG A 71 -14.79 37.61 8.47
CA ARG A 71 -15.43 38.90 8.24
C ARG A 71 -14.55 40.06 8.73
N GLY A 72 -14.55 41.14 7.95
CA GLY A 72 -14.11 42.48 8.31
C GLY A 72 -14.57 43.44 7.23
#